data_AF-A0A9P0VYC0-F1
#
_entry.id   AF-A0A9P0VYC0-F1
#
_cell.length_a   1.000
_cell.length_b   1.000
_cell.length_c   1.000
_cell.angle_alpha   90.00
_cell.angle_beta   90.00
_cell.angle_gamma   90.00
#
_symmetry.space_group_name_H-M   'P 1'
#
loop_
_entity.id
_entity.type
_entity.pdbx_description
1 polymer ?
#
loop_
_entity_poly.entity_id
_entity_poly.type
_entity_poly.pdbx_seq_one_letter_code
_entity_poly.pdbx_strand_id
1 'polypeptide(L)'
;MHAHNESKEKKKHILSNRPQSFSIRLEQMLTRQFSSSIPSFKRLTENAFSLNEWLFRKELFKLYRRIVRTAYKTHERRELIEFAKGQFIQNKEVAELNQRKYLLNVGMKQFRDMSKTMGFSLDVGLKPSDL
;
A
#
# COMPACT_ATOMS: atom_id res chain seq x y z
N MET A 1 -78.23 7.45 22.66
CA MET A 1 -77.97 8.85 22.25
C MET A 1 -76.77 9.35 23.04
N HIS A 2 -75.87 10.12 22.41
CA HIS A 2 -74.49 10.49 22.81
C HIS A 2 -73.46 9.38 22.51
N ALA A 3 -72.76 9.36 21.37
CA ALA A 3 -71.85 10.33 20.72
C ALA A 3 -70.42 10.34 21.31
N HIS A 4 -69.45 10.22 20.40
CA HIS A 4 -68.00 10.34 20.53
C HIS A 4 -67.19 9.12 20.99
N ASN A 5 -67.10 8.16 20.06
CA ASN A 5 -65.90 7.37 19.83
C ASN A 5 -64.78 8.25 19.24
N GLU A 6 -63.54 7.74 19.38
CA GLU A 6 -62.30 8.13 18.69
C GLU A 6 -61.25 8.84 19.54
N SER A 7 -60.63 8.08 20.42
CA SER A 7 -59.17 8.12 20.56
C SER A 7 -58.69 7.00 21.48
N LYS A 8 -58.10 5.96 20.87
CA LYS A 8 -56.88 5.24 21.33
C LYS A 8 -56.77 3.91 20.60
N GLU A 9 -56.61 3.97 19.29
CA GLU A 9 -56.25 2.79 18.49
C GLU A 9 -55.02 3.09 17.65
N LYS A 10 -53.84 3.15 18.30
CA LYS A 10 -52.54 3.03 17.61
C LYS A 10 -51.55 2.29 18.50
N LYS A 11 -51.79 0.99 18.70
CA LYS A 11 -50.76 0.02 19.07
C LYS A 11 -51.04 -1.27 18.33
N LYS A 12 -50.48 -1.39 17.13
CA LYS A 12 -50.14 -2.64 16.41
C LYS A 12 -49.69 -2.26 15.00
N HIS A 13 -48.38 -2.10 14.84
CA HIS A 13 -47.59 -2.45 13.66
C HIS A 13 -46.18 -1.89 13.89
N ILE A 14 -45.43 -2.54 14.79
CA ILE A 14 -43.97 -2.51 14.74
C ILE A 14 -43.59 -3.85 14.12
N LEU A 15 -43.81 -3.93 12.81
CA LEU A 15 -43.16 -4.94 11.98
C LEU A 15 -42.55 -4.19 10.82
N SER A 16 -41.33 -4.58 10.49
CA SER A 16 -40.60 -4.14 9.30
C SER A 16 -40.22 -2.66 9.30
N ASN A 17 -39.01 -2.37 9.78
CA ASN A 17 -38.05 -1.58 9.01
C ASN A 17 -36.65 -1.79 9.62
N ARG A 18 -36.09 -2.98 9.41
CA ARG A 18 -34.63 -3.13 9.38
C ARG A 18 -34.18 -2.50 8.06
N PRO A 19 -33.33 -1.47 8.04
CA PRO A 19 -32.69 -1.03 6.81
C PRO A 19 -31.75 -2.14 6.31
N GLN A 20 -32.22 -2.98 5.39
CA GLN A 20 -31.41 -3.96 4.67
C GLN A 20 -30.56 -3.30 3.57
N SER A 21 -29.81 -2.24 3.89
CA SER A 21 -29.12 -1.47 2.84
C SER A 21 -27.71 -1.02 3.21
N PHE A 22 -26.97 -1.83 3.97
CA PHE A 22 -25.52 -1.66 4.09
C PHE A 22 -24.69 -2.90 3.74
N SER A 23 -25.29 -4.10 3.70
CA SER A 23 -24.58 -5.34 3.39
C SER A 23 -24.58 -5.71 1.90
N ILE A 24 -25.46 -5.14 1.07
CA ILE A 24 -25.55 -5.54 -0.35
C ILE A 24 -24.42 -4.93 -1.21
N ARG A 25 -23.74 -3.86 -0.75
CA ARG A 25 -22.70 -3.19 -1.54
C ARG A 25 -21.31 -3.85 -1.44
N LEU A 26 -21.05 -4.65 -0.41
CA LEU A 26 -19.77 -5.36 -0.26
C LEU A 26 -19.75 -6.70 -1.02
N GLU A 27 -20.89 -7.38 -1.14
CA GLU A 27 -21.00 -8.61 -1.94
C GLU A 27 -20.86 -8.36 -3.45
N GLN A 28 -21.26 -7.18 -3.94
CA GLN A 28 -21.18 -6.84 -5.36
C GLN A 28 -19.80 -6.33 -5.81
N MET A 29 -18.90 -5.99 -4.87
CA MET A 29 -17.51 -5.63 -5.20
C MET A 29 -16.54 -6.81 -5.12
N LEU A 30 -16.89 -7.88 -4.40
CA LEU A 30 -16.05 -9.08 -4.31
C LEU A 30 -16.26 -10.07 -5.47
N THR A 31 -17.35 -9.93 -6.23
CA THR A 31 -17.73 -10.85 -7.31
C THR A 31 -17.58 -10.26 -8.71
N ARG A 32 -17.33 -8.95 -8.85
CA ARG A 32 -16.97 -8.34 -10.13
C ARG A 32 -15.47 -8.51 -10.40
N GLN A 33 -15.16 -9.49 -11.25
CA GLN A 33 -13.92 -9.64 -12.03
C GLN A 33 -12.75 -10.46 -11.43
N PHE A 34 -13.03 -11.69 -11.01
CA PHE A 34 -12.00 -12.76 -11.07
C PHE A 34 -12.22 -13.70 -12.26
N SER A 35 -12.84 -13.21 -13.33
CA SER A 35 -12.68 -13.79 -14.67
C SER A 35 -11.44 -13.19 -15.32
N SER A 36 -10.28 -13.44 -14.72
CA SER A 36 -9.01 -13.29 -15.42
C SER A 36 -8.55 -14.72 -15.68
N SER A 37 -8.44 -15.09 -16.95
CA SER A 37 -7.75 -16.31 -17.37
C SER A 37 -6.53 -16.53 -16.48
N ILE A 38 -6.52 -17.57 -15.65
CA ILE A 38 -5.35 -17.89 -14.83
C ILE A 38 -4.21 -18.06 -15.85
N PRO A 39 -3.17 -17.23 -15.80
CA PRO A 39 -2.08 -17.34 -16.75
C PRO A 39 -1.54 -18.75 -16.64
N SER A 40 -1.37 -19.41 -17.79
CA SER A 40 -0.83 -20.77 -17.83
C SER A 40 0.47 -20.81 -17.03
N PHE A 41 0.68 -21.88 -16.26
CA PHE A 41 1.84 -22.04 -15.38
C PHE A 41 3.17 -21.72 -16.08
N LYS A 42 3.28 -22.04 -17.38
CA LYS A 42 4.43 -21.64 -18.23
C LYS A 42 4.69 -20.12 -18.26
N ARG A 43 3.64 -19.30 -18.42
CA ARG A 43 3.75 -17.82 -18.42
C ARG A 43 4.13 -17.25 -17.06
N LEU A 44 3.76 -17.96 -15.98
CA LEU A 44 4.15 -17.58 -14.61
C LEU A 44 5.64 -17.88 -14.36
N THR A 45 6.16 -18.99 -14.88
CA THR A 45 7.56 -19.40 -14.71
C THR A 45 8.53 -18.67 -15.64
N GLU A 46 8.10 -18.31 -16.85
CA GLU A 46 8.94 -17.57 -17.82
C GLU A 46 9.35 -16.17 -17.32
N ASN A 47 8.58 -15.60 -16.39
CA ASN A 47 8.88 -14.30 -15.76
C ASN A 47 9.12 -14.42 -14.24
N ALA A 48 9.29 -15.64 -13.72
CA ALA A 48 9.51 -15.85 -12.31
C ALA A 48 10.95 -15.47 -11.94
N PHE A 49 11.09 -14.38 -11.18
CA PHE A 49 12.35 -14.03 -10.54
C PHE A 49 12.76 -15.11 -9.53
N SER A 50 14.07 -15.29 -9.34
CA SER A 50 14.56 -16.08 -8.21
C SER A 50 14.02 -15.49 -6.89
N LEU A 51 13.88 -16.31 -5.85
CA LEU A 51 13.40 -15.85 -4.55
C LEU A 51 14.24 -14.66 -4.02
N ASN A 52 15.55 -14.73 -4.20
CA ASN A 52 16.48 -13.68 -3.77
C ASN A 52 16.27 -12.37 -4.56
N GLU A 53 16.00 -12.47 -5.86
CA GLU A 53 15.69 -11.31 -6.70
C GLU A 53 14.33 -10.69 -6.30
N TRP A 54 13.34 -11.51 -5.99
CA TRP A 54 12.04 -11.04 -5.51
C TRP A 54 12.15 -10.32 -4.16
N LEU A 55 12.86 -10.91 -3.20
CA LEU A 55 13.13 -10.29 -1.90
C LEU A 55 13.87 -8.96 -2.05
N PHE A 56 14.90 -8.93 -2.89
CA PHE A 56 15.63 -7.70 -3.21
C PHE A 56 14.71 -6.61 -3.77
N ARG A 57 13.90 -6.93 -4.79
CA ARG A 57 12.96 -5.97 -5.38
C ARG A 57 11.96 -5.43 -4.37
N LYS A 58 11.47 -6.29 -3.47
CA LYS A 58 10.56 -5.88 -2.38
C LYS A 58 11.19 -4.81 -1.50
N GLU A 59 12.43 -5.02 -1.04
CA GLU A 59 13.14 -4.05 -0.21
C GLU A 59 13.51 -2.77 -0.99
N LEU A 60 13.91 -2.91 -2.25
CA LEU A 60 14.18 -1.78 -3.15
C LEU A 60 12.95 -0.87 -3.29
N PHE A 61 11.78 -1.43 -3.56
CA PHE A 61 10.53 -0.67 -3.66
C PHE A 61 10.10 -0.06 -2.32
N LYS A 62 10.33 -0.78 -1.21
CA LYS A 62 10.04 -0.27 0.13
C LYS A 62 10.88 0.96 0.44
N LEU A 63 12.18 0.94 0.12
CA LEU A 63 13.06 2.10 0.24
C LEU A 63 12.58 3.26 -0.63
N TYR A 64 12.34 3.03 -1.93
CA TYR A 64 11.89 4.09 -2.84
C TYR A 64 10.60 4.76 -2.34
N ARG A 65 9.59 3.96 -1.97
CA ARG A 65 8.32 4.48 -1.42
C ARG A 65 8.54 5.26 -0.14
N ARG A 66 9.50 4.86 0.70
CA ARG A 66 9.85 5.59 1.93
C ARG A 66 10.46 6.95 1.61
N ILE A 67 11.42 7.00 0.70
CA ILE A 67 12.03 8.27 0.25
C ILE A 67 10.96 9.21 -0.28
N VAL A 68 10.10 8.71 -1.16
CA VAL A 68 9.02 9.49 -1.74
C VAL A 68 8.07 10.01 -0.66
N ARG A 69 7.63 9.17 0.28
CA ARG A 69 6.75 9.60 1.38
C ARG A 69 7.40 10.65 2.28
N THR A 70 8.69 10.52 2.57
CA THR A 70 9.44 11.53 3.32
C THR A 70 9.53 12.82 2.52
N ALA A 71 9.84 12.77 1.23
CA ALA A 71 9.91 13.94 0.36
C ALA A 71 8.60 14.74 0.35
N TYR A 72 7.45 14.07 0.35
CA TYR A 72 6.13 14.73 0.45
C TYR A 72 5.89 15.47 1.77
N LYS A 73 6.65 15.18 2.83
CA LYS A 73 6.59 15.91 4.11
C LYS A 73 7.50 17.15 4.12
N THR A 74 8.32 17.32 3.08
CA THR A 74 9.33 18.39 2.99
C THR A 74 8.91 19.47 2.00
N HIS A 75 9.43 20.67 2.17
CA HIS A 75 9.27 21.74 1.17
C HIS A 75 10.06 21.43 -0.12
N GLU A 76 11.16 20.70 -0.02
CA GLU A 76 12.06 20.29 -1.11
C GLU A 76 11.62 19.01 -1.83
N ARG A 77 10.32 18.70 -1.81
CA ARG A 77 9.72 17.46 -2.36
C ARG A 77 10.27 17.11 -3.74
N ARG A 78 10.32 18.09 -4.64
CA ARG A 78 10.67 17.87 -6.05
C ARG A 78 12.11 17.40 -6.19
N GLU A 79 13.04 18.10 -5.54
CA GLU A 79 14.47 17.83 -5.61
C GLU A 79 14.79 16.47 -4.98
N LEU A 80 14.21 16.15 -3.83
CA LEU A 80 14.36 14.85 -3.18
C LEU A 80 13.86 13.69 -4.05
N ILE A 81 12.72 13.86 -4.75
CA ILE A 81 12.19 12.83 -5.65
C ILE A 81 13.06 12.71 -6.91
N GLU A 82 13.50 13.81 -7.50
CA GLU A 82 14.36 13.82 -8.69
C GLU A 82 15.72 13.19 -8.39
N PHE A 83 16.33 13.55 -7.26
CA PHE A 83 17.56 12.93 -6.77
C PHE A 83 17.38 11.42 -6.57
N ALA A 84 16.33 11.00 -5.86
CA ALA A 84 16.05 9.59 -5.64
C ALA A 84 15.85 8.84 -6.96
N LYS A 85 15.10 9.40 -7.91
CA LYS A 85 14.96 8.80 -9.25
C LYS A 85 16.29 8.68 -9.96
N GLY A 86 17.13 9.72 -9.91
CA GLY A 86 18.47 9.73 -10.50
C GLY A 86 19.33 8.57 -9.98
N GLN A 87 19.37 8.38 -8.66
CA GLN A 87 20.10 7.28 -8.03
C GLN A 87 19.62 5.90 -8.49
N PHE A 88 18.31 5.69 -8.63
CA PHE A 88 17.77 4.40 -9.06
C PHE A 88 17.98 4.15 -10.56
N ILE A 89 17.96 5.20 -11.39
CA ILE A 89 18.22 5.10 -12.83
C ILE A 89 19.70 4.81 -13.10
N GLN A 90 20.61 5.51 -12.42
CA GLN A 90 22.06 5.32 -12.56
C GLN A 90 22.50 3.87 -12.27
N ASN A 91 21.80 3.19 -11.37
CA ASN A 91 22.12 1.83 -10.94
C ASN A 91 21.25 0.75 -11.61
N LYS A 92 20.45 1.11 -12.63
CA LYS A 92 19.51 0.19 -13.30
C LYS A 92 20.20 -0.98 -14.00
N GLU A 93 21.39 -0.74 -14.56
CA GLU A 93 22.12 -1.71 -15.40
C GLU A 93 22.98 -2.69 -14.61
N VAL A 94 23.03 -2.55 -13.28
CA VAL A 94 23.80 -3.45 -12.42
C VAL A 94 23.14 -4.83 -12.41
N ALA A 95 23.75 -5.79 -13.11
CA ALA A 95 23.20 -7.14 -13.24
C ALA A 95 23.36 -7.98 -11.95
N GLU A 96 24.51 -7.87 -11.31
CA GLU A 96 24.92 -8.73 -10.19
C GLU A 96 24.13 -8.40 -8.91
N LEU A 97 23.58 -9.43 -8.27
CA LEU A 97 22.63 -9.25 -7.17
C LEU A 97 23.33 -8.75 -5.90
N ASN A 98 24.55 -9.19 -5.60
CA ASN A 98 25.26 -8.76 -4.40
C ASN A 98 25.68 -7.29 -4.48
N GLN A 99 26.08 -6.83 -5.66
CA GLN A 99 26.38 -5.43 -5.96
C GLN A 99 25.12 -4.58 -5.83
N ARG A 100 23.97 -5.06 -6.34
CA ARG A 100 22.69 -4.39 -6.14
C ARG A 100 22.27 -4.30 -4.66
N LYS A 101 22.48 -5.37 -3.88
CA LYS A 101 22.25 -5.36 -2.42
C LYS A 101 23.17 -4.37 -1.70
N TYR A 102 24.45 -4.32 -2.07
CA TYR A 102 25.39 -3.36 -1.54
C TYR A 102 24.93 -1.91 -1.81
N LEU A 103 24.56 -1.60 -3.05
CA LEU A 103 24.03 -0.28 -3.43
C LEU A 103 22.76 0.07 -2.67
N LEU A 104 21.86 -0.89 -2.48
CA LEU A 104 20.66 -0.72 -1.68
C LEU A 104 21.01 -0.36 -0.22
N ASN A 105 21.96 -1.07 0.39
CA ASN A 105 22.42 -0.80 1.76
C ASN A 105 23.09 0.58 1.88
N VAL A 106 23.90 0.97 0.89
CA VAL A 106 24.49 2.31 0.82
C VAL A 106 23.39 3.37 0.74
N GLY A 107 22.40 3.19 -0.14
CA GLY A 107 21.27 4.11 -0.28
C GLY A 107 20.42 4.20 0.99
N MET A 108 20.17 3.08 1.67
CA MET A 108 19.48 3.05 2.97
C MET A 108 20.25 3.85 4.03
N LYS A 109 21.58 3.67 4.11
CA LYS A 109 22.44 4.42 5.03
C LYS A 109 22.38 5.92 4.73
N GLN A 110 22.59 6.32 3.47
CA GLN A 110 22.56 7.72 3.05
C GLN A 110 21.21 8.37 3.37
N PHE A 111 20.11 7.70 3.05
CA PHE A 111 18.77 8.21 3.33
C PHE A 111 18.51 8.36 4.84
N ARG A 112 18.96 7.40 5.66
CA ARG A 112 18.85 7.47 7.12
C ARG A 112 19.66 8.63 7.68
N ASP A 113 20.90 8.80 7.24
CA ASP A 113 21.80 9.86 7.71
C ASP A 113 21.22 11.24 7.33
N MET A 114 20.73 11.39 6.09
CA MET A 114 20.02 12.60 5.63
C MET A 114 18.75 12.88 6.45
N SER A 115 17.92 11.86 6.69
CA SER A 115 16.67 12.01 7.44
C SER A 115 16.92 12.48 8.87
N LYS A 116 18.00 12.00 9.51
CA LYS A 116 18.42 12.46 10.84
C LYS A 116 18.79 13.95 10.83
N THR A 117 19.62 14.37 9.87
CA THR A 117 20.04 15.77 9.74
C THR A 117 18.84 16.69 9.50
N MET A 118 17.86 16.25 8.72
CA MET A 118 16.65 17.03 8.43
C MET A 118 15.61 16.99 9.56
N GLY A 119 15.91 16.36 10.70
CA GLY A 119 14.98 16.26 11.84
C GLY A 119 13.76 15.37 11.57
N PHE A 120 13.80 14.53 10.53
CA PHE A 120 12.72 13.59 10.26
C PHE A 120 12.84 12.39 11.17
N SER A 121 11.89 12.26 12.10
CA SER A 121 11.60 10.97 12.71
C SER A 121 11.17 10.02 11.61
N LEU A 122 12.09 9.14 11.23
CA LEU A 122 11.85 7.98 10.40
C LEU A 122 10.93 7.02 11.17
N ASP A 123 9.68 7.43 11.35
CA ASP A 123 8.68 6.59 11.96
C ASP A 123 8.56 5.29 11.14
N VAL A 124 8.41 4.18 11.84
CA VAL A 124 8.26 2.81 11.33
C VAL A 124 9.57 2.06 10.96
N GLY A 125 10.05 1.27 11.93
CA GLY A 125 10.24 -0.17 11.74
C GLY A 125 11.43 -0.69 10.94
N LEU A 126 12.56 0.01 10.89
CA LEU A 126 13.84 -0.66 10.59
C LEU A 126 14.30 -1.34 11.88
N LYS A 127 14.12 -2.66 11.95
CA LYS A 127 14.78 -3.40 13.03
C LYS A 127 16.28 -3.38 12.72
N PRO A 128 17.15 -3.30 13.74
CA PRO A 128 18.60 -3.45 13.56
C PRO A 128 18.98 -4.74 12.79
N SER A 129 18.10 -5.75 12.80
CA SER A 129 18.22 -7.03 12.10
C SER A 129 17.99 -6.99 10.58
N ASP A 130 17.56 -5.86 10.02
CA ASP A 130 17.41 -5.71 8.56
C ASP A 130 18.75 -5.35 7.86
N LEU A 131 19.87 -5.41 8.61
CA LEU A 131 21.26 -5.20 8.16
C LEU A 131 22.02 -6.51 8.04
#